data_AF-A0A9R0DH60-F1
#
_entry.id   AF-A0A9R0DH60-F1
#
_cell.length_a   1.000
_cell.length_b   1.000
_cell.length_c   1.000
_cell.angle_alpha   90.00
_cell.angle_beta   90.00
_cell.angle_gamma   90.00
#
_symmetry.space_group_name_H-M   'P 1'
#
loop_
_entity.id
_entity.type
_entity.pdbx_description
1 polymer ?
#
loop_
_entity_poly.entity_id
_entity_poly.type
_entity_poly.pdbx_seq_one_letter_code
_entity_poly.pdbx_strand_id
1 'polypeptide(L)'
;MIQSLQKDKVQCACSYKSKNDNHYVKPEWLPEFNAGKDYVPSYNIAPTDVTPVLVSSSRFRNIVDCDRVLKPMMWGIIPPWHKGDYKTHNLSTNNCRLENIKSSKLYSPILNSGGRCVIVAEGFYEWQTTNKMSKVKQPYYIYAPQKDGVKIDEPDTWHNDFDENTGWKGINLLHMAGLYHIWQNEETIIYSYSVITMESNETFDWLHHRMPAILDRDEQIEAWLDIDNVKPDMALGYLKPIKLLSWHPVSTAVNNSRNKSTDCNKKIMEEDKSKKKTQKTLQSWFTKAEKRKSTDTGDSDPKKSKLE
;
A
#
# COMPACT_ATOMS: atom_id res chain seq x y z
N MET A 1 2.64 -1.53 0.76
CA MET A 1 2.44 -1.01 -0.63
C MET A 1 3.46 -1.67 -1.54
N ILE A 2 3.27 -1.53 -2.84
CA ILE A 2 4.24 -1.95 -3.87
C ILE A 2 4.67 -0.73 -4.66
N GLN A 3 5.97 -0.53 -4.80
CA GLN A 3 6.56 0.47 -5.69
C GLN A 3 7.95 -0.05 -6.07
N SER A 4 8.01 -0.81 -7.15
CA SER A 4 9.19 -1.55 -7.62
C SER A 4 9.85 -0.88 -8.84
N LEU A 5 9.22 0.13 -9.43
CA LEU A 5 9.80 0.94 -10.49
C LEU A 5 11.03 1.71 -10.00
N GLN A 6 12.07 1.75 -10.82
CA GLN A 6 13.23 2.60 -10.57
C GLN A 6 12.84 4.09 -10.66
N LYS A 7 13.64 4.96 -10.03
CA LYS A 7 13.40 6.42 -9.97
C LYS A 7 13.02 7.03 -11.33
N ASP A 8 13.79 6.73 -12.38
CA ASP A 8 13.57 7.24 -13.74
C ASP A 8 12.21 6.81 -14.29
N LYS A 9 11.81 5.56 -14.03
CA LYS A 9 10.52 5.01 -14.44
C LYS A 9 9.37 5.60 -13.64
N VAL A 10 9.54 5.87 -12.35
CA VAL A 10 8.54 6.62 -11.56
C VAL A 10 8.35 8.03 -12.13
N GLN A 11 9.43 8.75 -12.46
CA GLN A 11 9.31 10.07 -13.09
C GLN A 11 8.55 10.02 -14.42
N CYS A 12 8.81 8.99 -15.24
CA CYS A 12 8.07 8.79 -16.49
C CYS A 12 6.60 8.46 -16.24
N ALA A 13 6.32 7.54 -15.32
CA ALA A 13 4.97 7.09 -14.97
C ALA A 13 4.10 8.19 -14.34
N CYS A 14 4.73 9.19 -13.71
CA CYS A 14 4.06 10.38 -13.18
C CYS A 14 4.06 11.57 -14.15
N SER A 15 4.42 11.35 -15.42
CA SER A 15 4.29 12.39 -16.44
C SER A 15 2.84 12.82 -16.62
N TYR A 16 2.64 14.08 -16.97
CA TYR A 16 1.33 14.67 -17.14
C TYR A 16 1.36 15.67 -18.30
N LYS A 17 0.21 15.93 -18.91
CA LYS A 17 0.10 16.92 -19.98
C LYS A 17 0.15 18.32 -19.37
N SER A 18 1.09 19.14 -19.82
CA SER A 18 1.20 20.52 -19.34
C SER A 18 0.00 21.35 -19.81
N LYS A 19 -0.42 22.36 -19.03
CA LYS A 19 -1.48 23.28 -19.43
C LYS A 19 -1.08 24.16 -20.61
N ASN A 20 0.22 24.40 -20.77
CA ASN A 20 0.79 25.34 -21.74
C ASN A 20 1.46 24.64 -22.94
N ASP A 21 1.60 23.32 -22.89
CA ASP A 21 2.31 22.55 -23.90
C ASP A 21 1.52 21.28 -24.27
N ASN A 22 1.54 20.92 -25.55
CA ASN A 22 0.91 19.70 -26.02
C ASN A 22 1.70 18.43 -25.69
N HIS A 23 2.92 18.56 -25.16
CA HIS A 23 3.77 17.46 -24.73
C HIS A 23 3.54 17.06 -23.26
N TYR A 24 3.92 15.82 -22.97
CA TYR A 24 4.00 15.27 -21.62
C TYR A 24 5.28 15.73 -20.94
N VAL A 25 5.14 16.29 -19.74
CA VAL A 25 6.25 16.73 -18.90
C VAL A 25 6.41 15.75 -17.75
N LYS A 26 7.65 15.42 -17.42
CA LYS A 26 7.99 14.59 -16.26
C LYS A 26 8.18 15.49 -15.04
N PRO A 27 7.59 15.17 -13.88
CA PRO A 27 7.89 15.88 -12.65
C PRO A 27 9.37 15.76 -12.27
N GLU A 28 9.95 16.86 -11.82
CA GLU A 28 11.33 16.86 -11.31
C GLU A 28 11.41 16.03 -10.03
N TRP A 29 12.48 15.24 -9.89
CA TRP A 29 12.76 14.49 -8.68
C TRP A 29 13.65 15.30 -7.74
N LEU A 30 13.10 15.72 -6.61
CA LEU A 30 13.85 16.49 -5.62
C LEU A 30 14.73 15.60 -4.72
N PRO A 31 15.82 16.16 -4.17
CA PRO A 31 16.66 15.45 -3.21
C PRO A 31 15.88 14.96 -1.98
N GLU A 32 16.37 13.85 -1.43
CA GLU A 32 15.78 13.12 -0.31
C GLU A 32 16.31 13.68 1.01
N PHE A 33 15.42 13.83 2.00
CA PHE A 33 15.78 14.28 3.35
C PHE A 33 14.96 13.48 4.34
N ASN A 34 15.49 12.33 4.77
CA ASN A 34 14.77 11.35 5.60
C ASN A 34 15.71 10.60 6.57
N ALA A 35 16.61 11.33 7.25
CA ALA A 35 17.61 10.75 8.16
C ALA A 35 18.52 9.69 7.49
N GLY A 36 18.98 9.98 6.27
CA GLY A 36 19.82 9.06 5.48
C GLY A 36 19.11 7.83 4.92
N LYS A 37 17.76 7.79 4.98
CA LYS A 37 16.97 6.78 4.28
C LYS A 37 16.63 7.26 2.88
N ASP A 38 16.93 6.42 1.90
CA ASP A 38 16.60 6.67 0.50
C ASP A 38 15.40 5.85 0.03
N TYR A 39 14.78 6.27 -1.07
CA TYR A 39 13.83 5.46 -1.82
C TYR A 39 14.53 4.21 -2.38
N VAL A 40 14.04 3.04 -1.98
CA VAL A 40 14.47 1.74 -2.49
C VAL A 40 13.26 1.04 -3.10
N PRO A 41 13.27 0.75 -4.43
CA PRO A 41 12.20 0.01 -5.07
C PRO A 41 11.97 -1.35 -4.40
N SER A 42 10.71 -1.69 -4.17
CA SER A 42 10.36 -2.83 -3.33
C SER A 42 8.93 -3.32 -3.58
N TYR A 43 8.78 -4.64 -3.56
CA TYR A 43 7.47 -5.29 -3.62
C TYR A 43 6.72 -5.29 -2.29
N ASN A 44 7.35 -4.87 -1.18
CA ASN A 44 6.71 -4.88 0.13
C ASN A 44 7.16 -3.69 0.97
N ILE A 45 6.64 -2.52 0.65
CA ILE A 45 6.91 -1.28 1.38
C ILE A 45 6.03 -1.20 2.62
N ALA A 46 6.66 -0.94 3.76
CA ALA A 46 6.04 -0.83 5.08
C ALA A 46 6.14 0.59 5.63
N PRO A 47 5.38 0.94 6.69
CA PRO A 47 5.59 2.18 7.43
C PRO A 47 7.06 2.41 7.78
N THR A 48 7.48 3.67 7.78
CA THR A 48 8.86 4.17 7.94
C THR A 48 9.82 3.92 6.78
N ASP A 49 9.41 3.18 5.74
CA ASP A 49 10.10 3.16 4.45
C ASP A 49 9.83 4.50 3.70
N VAL A 50 10.69 4.82 2.74
CA VAL A 50 10.59 6.04 1.92
C VAL A 50 9.93 5.70 0.59
N THR A 51 8.96 6.51 0.15
CA THR A 51 8.30 6.35 -1.15
C THR A 51 8.23 7.67 -1.91
N PRO A 52 8.22 7.63 -3.26
CA PRO A 52 7.95 8.81 -4.06
C PRO A 52 6.54 9.35 -3.80
N VAL A 53 6.44 10.65 -3.55
CA VAL A 53 5.15 11.35 -3.50
C VAL A 53 5.19 12.60 -4.39
N LEU A 54 4.09 12.86 -5.09
CA LEU A 54 3.89 14.09 -5.83
C LEU A 54 3.44 15.20 -4.88
N VAL A 55 4.02 16.38 -5.04
CA VAL A 55 3.64 17.60 -4.32
C VAL A 55 3.64 18.79 -5.27
N SER A 56 2.91 19.85 -4.90
CA SER A 56 2.93 21.11 -5.65
C SER A 56 4.34 21.67 -5.77
N SER A 57 4.72 22.13 -6.96
CA SER A 57 6.01 22.80 -7.18
C SER A 57 6.08 24.18 -6.53
N SER A 58 4.95 24.84 -6.26
CA SER A 58 4.90 26.21 -5.71
C SER A 58 5.55 26.34 -4.32
N ARG A 59 5.78 25.21 -3.64
CA ARG A 59 6.56 25.12 -2.40
C ARG A 59 8.06 25.29 -2.59
N PHE A 60 8.55 25.26 -3.82
CA PHE A 60 9.96 25.21 -4.15
C PHE A 60 10.31 26.39 -5.07
N ARG A 61 11.09 27.36 -4.55
CA ARG A 61 11.36 28.64 -5.22
C ARG A 61 12.12 28.54 -6.56
N ASN A 62 12.75 27.40 -6.84
CA ASN A 62 13.62 27.22 -8.00
C ASN A 62 13.02 26.28 -9.07
N ILE A 63 11.73 25.95 -8.97
CA ILE A 63 11.03 25.08 -9.91
C ILE A 63 10.07 25.94 -10.72
N VAL A 64 10.36 26.11 -12.01
CA VAL A 64 9.60 27.00 -12.90
C VAL A 64 8.92 26.28 -14.06
N ASP A 65 9.40 25.08 -14.43
CA ASP A 65 8.97 24.38 -15.65
C ASP A 65 7.93 23.28 -15.39
N CYS A 66 7.55 23.04 -14.14
CA CYS A 66 6.52 22.06 -13.78
C CYS A 66 5.66 22.52 -12.61
N ASP A 67 4.40 22.08 -12.58
CA ASP A 67 3.40 22.42 -11.55
C ASP A 67 3.45 21.45 -10.35
N ARG A 68 4.17 20.34 -10.53
CA ARG A 68 4.32 19.29 -9.51
C ARG A 68 5.69 18.64 -9.60
N VAL A 69 6.20 18.22 -8.45
CA VAL A 69 7.50 17.54 -8.31
C VAL A 69 7.33 16.23 -7.57
N LEU A 70 8.24 15.30 -7.80
CA LEU A 70 8.38 14.07 -7.03
C LEU A 70 9.37 14.31 -5.88
N LYS A 71 8.93 14.02 -4.65
CA LYS A 71 9.78 14.08 -3.48
C LYS A 71 9.67 12.78 -2.70
N PRO A 72 10.76 12.05 -2.47
CA PRO A 72 10.73 10.87 -1.61
C PRO A 72 10.49 11.26 -0.15
N MET A 73 9.50 10.63 0.48
CA MET A 73 9.08 10.94 1.84
C MET A 73 8.89 9.65 2.66
N MET A 74 9.15 9.74 3.95
CA MET A 74 8.92 8.65 4.89
C MET A 74 7.42 8.41 5.11
N TRP A 75 6.98 7.15 5.05
CA TRP A 75 5.60 6.79 5.35
C TRP A 75 5.33 6.79 6.86
N GLY A 76 4.58 7.77 7.34
CA GLY A 76 4.23 7.97 8.75
C GLY A 76 4.65 9.36 9.22
N ILE A 77 3.68 10.27 9.37
CA ILE A 77 3.97 11.66 9.78
C ILE A 77 4.60 11.70 11.18
N ILE A 78 5.72 12.41 11.29
CA ILE A 78 6.27 12.80 12.59
C ILE A 78 5.55 14.08 13.04
N PRO A 79 4.93 14.09 14.24
CA PRO A 79 4.20 15.26 14.70
C PRO A 79 5.10 16.49 14.86
N PRO A 80 4.63 17.70 14.50
CA PRO A 80 5.44 18.93 14.58
C PRO A 80 5.95 19.25 16.00
N TRP A 81 5.19 18.83 17.01
CA TRP A 81 5.54 19.06 18.43
C TRP A 81 6.44 17.98 19.02
N HIS A 82 6.77 16.91 18.27
CA HIS A 82 7.63 15.84 18.76
C HIS A 82 9.06 16.34 18.93
N LYS A 83 9.72 15.89 20.00
CA LYS A 83 11.11 16.23 20.33
C LYS A 83 11.91 14.94 20.53
N GLY A 84 13.22 14.99 20.25
CA GLY A 84 14.12 13.85 20.40
C GLY A 84 14.13 12.93 19.17
N ASP A 85 14.32 11.63 19.38
CA ASP A 85 14.39 10.64 18.30
C ASP A 85 13.03 10.52 17.60
N TYR A 86 13.00 10.80 16.30
CA TYR A 86 11.82 10.71 15.46
C TYR A 86 11.18 9.32 15.48
N LYS A 87 11.92 8.26 15.79
CA LYS A 87 11.39 6.88 15.87
C LYS A 87 10.47 6.64 17.07
N THR A 88 10.44 7.56 18.05
CA THR A 88 9.83 7.34 19.37
C THR A 88 8.58 8.18 19.63
N HIS A 89 7.96 8.76 18.60
CA HIS A 89 6.76 9.59 18.78
C HIS A 89 5.49 8.79 19.19
N ASN A 90 5.52 7.45 19.14
CA ASN A 90 4.49 6.54 19.66
C ASN A 90 3.04 6.79 19.17
N LEU A 91 2.87 7.41 18.00
CA LEU A 91 1.57 7.64 17.38
C LEU A 91 1.44 6.81 16.11
N SER A 92 0.22 6.36 15.80
CA SER A 92 -0.08 5.75 14.50
C SER A 92 -0.45 6.85 13.50
N THR A 93 0.53 7.23 12.68
CA THR A 93 0.42 8.35 11.72
C THR A 93 0.60 7.90 10.28
N ASN A 94 0.52 6.59 10.00
CA ASN A 94 0.62 6.05 8.64
C ASN A 94 -0.61 6.40 7.80
N ASN A 95 -1.76 6.55 8.47
CA ASN A 95 -3.05 6.85 7.87
C ASN A 95 -3.74 7.99 8.64
N CYS A 96 -4.47 8.84 7.92
CA CYS A 96 -5.37 9.84 8.49
C CYS A 96 -6.79 9.64 7.98
N ARG A 97 -7.77 9.63 8.88
CA ARG A 97 -9.18 9.39 8.53
C ARG A 97 -9.80 10.67 7.99
N LEU A 98 -10.44 10.59 6.82
CA LEU A 98 -11.08 11.72 6.16
C LEU A 98 -12.11 12.42 7.05
N GLU A 99 -12.88 11.66 7.83
CA GLU A 99 -13.96 12.18 8.69
C GLU A 99 -13.45 13.11 9.79
N ASN A 100 -12.24 12.86 10.28
CA ASN A 100 -11.63 13.59 11.40
C ASN A 100 -10.52 14.55 10.95
N ILE A 101 -10.30 14.70 9.64
CA ILE A 101 -9.14 15.42 9.12
C ILE A 101 -9.17 16.91 9.52
N LYS A 102 -10.34 17.53 9.53
CA LYS A 102 -10.55 18.95 9.85
C LYS A 102 -10.48 19.26 11.35
N SER A 103 -10.82 18.29 12.20
CA SER A 103 -10.82 18.45 13.67
C SER A 103 -9.54 17.94 14.33
N SER A 104 -8.72 17.17 13.61
CA SER A 104 -7.46 16.62 14.12
C SER A 104 -6.44 17.71 14.45
N LYS A 105 -5.87 17.65 15.66
CA LYS A 105 -4.75 18.51 16.08
C LYS A 105 -3.49 18.33 15.23
N LEU A 106 -3.30 17.14 14.65
CA LEU A 106 -2.17 16.84 13.77
C LEU A 106 -2.46 17.26 12.33
N TYR A 107 -3.59 16.82 11.78
CA TYR A 107 -3.84 16.87 10.34
C TYR A 107 -4.48 18.17 9.87
N SER A 108 -5.29 18.84 10.71
CA SER A 108 -5.98 20.08 10.33
C SER A 108 -4.98 21.21 10.01
N PRO A 109 -3.96 21.49 10.85
CA PRO A 109 -2.95 22.50 10.51
C PRO A 109 -2.15 22.17 9.25
N ILE A 110 -1.85 20.88 9.02
CA ILE A 110 -1.12 20.42 7.83
C ILE A 110 -1.96 20.65 6.57
N LEU A 111 -3.22 20.23 6.60
CA LEU A 111 -4.15 20.43 5.49
C LEU A 111 -4.31 21.93 5.16
N ASN A 112 -4.55 22.77 6.18
CA ASN A 112 -4.78 24.20 6.01
C ASN A 112 -3.55 24.97 5.55
N SER A 113 -2.36 24.51 5.92
CA SER A 113 -1.12 25.11 5.44
C SER A 113 -0.75 24.66 4.04
N GLY A 114 -1.50 23.76 3.40
CA GLY A 114 -1.25 23.24 2.04
C GLY A 114 -0.34 22.01 2.00
N GLY A 115 -0.24 21.24 3.07
CA GLY A 115 0.55 20.01 3.15
C GLY A 115 -0.12 18.84 2.44
N ARG A 116 -0.59 19.02 1.20
CA ARG A 116 -1.27 17.99 0.41
C ARG A 116 -0.27 17.32 -0.53
N CYS A 117 -0.31 15.99 -0.61
CA CYS A 117 0.53 15.20 -1.50
C CYS A 117 -0.28 14.08 -2.17
N VAL A 118 0.28 13.49 -3.22
CA VAL A 118 -0.23 12.26 -3.84
C VAL A 118 0.83 11.19 -3.74
N ILE A 119 0.53 10.11 -3.02
CA ILE A 119 1.39 8.93 -2.94
C ILE A 119 1.22 8.12 -4.21
N VAL A 120 2.33 7.77 -4.86
CA VAL A 120 2.34 6.97 -6.08
C VAL A 120 2.84 5.56 -5.80
N ALA A 121 2.05 4.56 -6.17
CA ALA A 121 2.36 3.15 -5.92
C ALA A 121 1.82 2.30 -7.07
N GLU A 122 2.41 1.14 -7.31
CA GLU A 122 1.83 0.13 -8.22
C GLU A 122 0.53 -0.41 -7.63
N GLY A 123 0.46 -0.48 -6.29
CA GLY A 123 -0.75 -0.77 -5.54
C GLY A 123 -0.47 -0.98 -4.05
N PHE A 124 -1.45 -1.51 -3.33
CA PHE A 124 -1.35 -1.76 -1.90
C PHE A 124 -1.91 -3.13 -1.51
N TYR A 125 -1.54 -3.56 -0.32
CA TYR A 125 -2.04 -4.79 0.27
C TYR A 125 -3.14 -4.47 1.26
N GLU A 126 -4.17 -5.32 1.29
CA GLU A 126 -5.17 -5.30 2.34
C GLU A 126 -5.51 -6.74 2.76
N TRP A 127 -5.72 -6.93 4.05
CA TRP A 127 -6.02 -8.23 4.63
C TRP A 127 -7.52 -8.36 4.84
N GLN A 128 -8.10 -9.47 4.39
CA GLN A 128 -9.51 -9.75 4.62
C GLN A 128 -9.79 -9.87 6.12
N THR A 129 -10.46 -8.87 6.69
CA THR A 129 -10.75 -8.78 8.14
C THR A 129 -12.16 -9.20 8.52
N THR A 130 -13.07 -9.20 7.55
CA THR A 130 -14.50 -9.51 7.72
C THR A 130 -14.76 -10.99 7.97
N ASN A 131 -13.90 -11.87 7.43
CA ASN A 131 -14.01 -13.31 7.62
C ASN A 131 -13.47 -13.72 8.99
N LYS A 132 -14.35 -13.71 10.00
CA LYS A 132 -14.02 -14.07 11.39
C LYS A 132 -13.78 -15.57 11.62
N MET A 133 -13.96 -16.42 10.61
CA MET A 133 -13.83 -17.87 10.77
C MET A 133 -12.37 -18.36 10.75
N SER A 134 -11.45 -17.58 10.19
CA SER A 134 -10.02 -17.92 10.13
C SER A 134 -9.20 -17.01 11.04
N LYS A 135 -8.25 -17.59 11.79
CA LYS A 135 -7.24 -16.81 12.52
C LYS A 135 -6.23 -16.15 11.58
N VAL A 136 -6.00 -16.72 10.40
CA VAL A 136 -5.12 -16.18 9.37
C VAL A 136 -5.96 -15.38 8.39
N LYS A 137 -5.64 -14.09 8.27
CA LYS A 137 -6.30 -13.19 7.32
C LYS A 137 -5.65 -13.36 5.94
N GLN A 138 -6.47 -13.56 4.91
CA GLN A 138 -5.99 -13.66 3.52
C GLN A 138 -5.56 -12.26 3.02
N PRO A 139 -4.31 -12.05 2.60
CA PRO A 139 -3.90 -10.81 1.95
C PRO A 139 -4.36 -10.76 0.49
N TYR A 140 -4.77 -9.58 0.06
CA TYR A 140 -5.09 -9.24 -1.33
C TYR A 140 -4.19 -8.11 -1.79
N TYR A 141 -3.75 -8.18 -3.04
CA TYR A 141 -3.09 -7.07 -3.72
C TYR A 141 -4.14 -6.30 -4.53
N ILE A 142 -4.21 -4.98 -4.32
CA ILE A 142 -5.19 -4.07 -4.91
C ILE A 142 -4.45 -2.98 -5.69
N TYR A 143 -4.88 -2.74 -6.93
CA TYR A 143 -4.18 -1.88 -7.88
C TYR A 143 -5.14 -1.25 -8.89
N ALA A 144 -4.66 -0.23 -9.61
CA ALA A 144 -5.40 0.38 -10.70
C ALA A 144 -5.59 -0.63 -11.85
N PRO A 145 -6.73 -0.66 -12.55
CA PRO A 145 -6.90 -1.48 -13.75
C PRO A 145 -5.78 -1.21 -14.77
N GLN A 146 -5.29 -2.27 -15.40
CA GLN A 146 -4.21 -2.20 -16.40
C GLN A 146 -4.78 -2.30 -17.81
N LYS A 147 -4.00 -1.87 -18.80
CA LYS A 147 -4.34 -2.03 -20.23
C LYS A 147 -4.38 -3.53 -20.59
N ASP A 148 -5.12 -3.86 -21.64
CA ASP A 148 -5.22 -5.25 -22.12
C ASP A 148 -3.82 -5.84 -22.37
N GLY A 149 -3.62 -7.08 -21.90
CA GLY A 149 -2.34 -7.80 -22.00
C GLY A 149 -1.30 -7.42 -20.94
N VAL A 150 -1.46 -6.30 -20.22
CA VAL A 150 -0.56 -5.90 -19.14
C VAL A 150 -1.01 -6.51 -17.82
N LYS A 151 -0.12 -7.23 -17.15
CA LYS A 151 -0.37 -7.84 -15.85
C LYS A 151 0.53 -7.24 -14.80
N ILE A 152 -0.07 -6.72 -13.73
CA ILE A 152 0.65 -6.02 -12.65
C ILE A 152 1.61 -6.94 -11.87
N ASP A 153 1.43 -8.26 -11.93
CA ASP A 153 2.27 -9.25 -11.24
C ASP A 153 3.27 -9.95 -12.19
N GLU A 154 3.33 -9.55 -13.47
CA GLU A 154 4.28 -10.05 -14.46
C GLU A 154 5.03 -8.88 -15.12
N PRO A 155 6.15 -8.40 -14.53
CA PRO A 155 6.91 -7.24 -15.01
C PRO A 155 7.35 -7.30 -16.48
N ASP A 156 7.54 -8.51 -17.02
CA ASP A 156 7.89 -8.73 -18.43
C ASP A 156 6.79 -8.28 -19.40
N THR A 157 5.57 -8.07 -18.91
CA THR A 157 4.45 -7.52 -19.69
C THR A 157 4.40 -5.99 -19.69
N TRP A 158 5.30 -5.32 -18.97
CA TRP A 158 5.23 -3.87 -18.80
C TRP A 158 6.00 -3.15 -19.91
N HIS A 159 5.27 -2.37 -20.72
CA HIS A 159 5.84 -1.55 -21.78
C HIS A 159 6.37 -0.20 -21.22
N ASN A 160 7.43 -0.25 -20.41
CA ASN A 160 7.98 0.85 -19.60
C ASN A 160 8.70 1.97 -20.40
N ASP A 161 8.10 2.38 -21.51
CA ASP A 161 8.60 3.41 -22.41
C ASP A 161 7.90 4.75 -22.15
N PHE A 162 8.62 5.83 -22.41
CA PHE A 162 8.12 7.19 -22.36
C PHE A 162 8.38 7.88 -23.69
N ASP A 163 7.36 8.58 -24.18
CA ASP A 163 7.43 9.44 -25.35
C ASP A 163 6.80 10.78 -25.00
N GLU A 164 7.41 11.88 -25.42
CA GLU A 164 6.96 13.23 -25.05
C GLU A 164 5.60 13.60 -25.68
N ASN A 165 5.22 12.97 -26.78
CA ASN A 165 3.96 13.25 -27.47
C ASN A 165 2.80 12.39 -26.94
N THR A 166 3.10 11.15 -26.56
CA THR A 166 2.12 10.12 -26.20
C THR A 166 2.16 9.69 -24.73
N GLY A 167 3.15 10.17 -23.98
CA GLY A 167 3.30 9.95 -22.55
C GLY A 167 3.86 8.59 -22.18
N TRP A 168 3.55 8.19 -20.94
CA TRP A 168 3.95 6.90 -20.37
C TRP A 168 3.16 5.72 -20.94
N LYS A 169 3.86 4.64 -21.29
CA LYS A 169 3.27 3.43 -21.87
C LYS A 169 3.25 2.22 -20.94
N GLY A 170 3.86 2.31 -19.76
CA GLY A 170 3.92 1.20 -18.81
C GLY A 170 2.64 1.03 -17.99
N ILE A 171 2.80 0.48 -16.79
CA ILE A 171 1.66 0.23 -15.88
C ILE A 171 0.98 1.52 -15.44
N ASN A 172 -0.32 1.42 -15.19
CA ASN A 172 -1.09 2.45 -14.52
C ASN A 172 -0.76 2.43 -13.02
N LEU A 173 -0.16 3.49 -12.51
CA LEU A 173 0.07 3.66 -11.09
C LEU A 173 -1.21 4.07 -10.35
N LEU A 174 -1.32 3.59 -9.12
CA LEU A 174 -2.33 4.03 -8.17
C LEU A 174 -1.88 5.34 -7.51
N HIS A 175 -2.77 6.32 -7.50
CA HIS A 175 -2.58 7.62 -6.86
C HIS A 175 -3.45 7.70 -5.61
N MET A 176 -2.82 7.87 -4.45
CA MET A 176 -3.52 7.99 -3.17
C MET A 176 -3.35 9.40 -2.62
N ALA A 177 -4.45 10.04 -2.23
CA ALA A 177 -4.40 11.32 -1.56
C ALA A 177 -3.74 11.18 -0.18
N GLY A 178 -2.84 12.10 0.15
CA GLY A 178 -2.17 12.14 1.43
C GLY A 178 -1.98 13.56 1.94
N LEU A 179 -1.58 13.63 3.20
CA LEU A 179 -1.01 14.81 3.80
C LEU A 179 0.48 14.57 4.05
N TYR A 180 1.29 15.62 3.95
CA TYR A 180 2.70 15.56 4.29
C TYR A 180 3.13 16.71 5.20
N HIS A 181 4.17 16.47 5.99
CA HIS A 181 4.75 17.45 6.88
C HIS A 181 6.27 17.32 6.92
N ILE A 182 6.93 18.42 7.25
CA ILE A 182 8.38 18.51 7.43
C ILE A 182 8.65 18.62 8.91
N TRP A 183 9.25 17.58 9.49
CA TRP A 183 9.76 17.62 10.85
C TRP A 183 11.26 17.85 10.80
N GLN A 184 11.78 18.69 11.70
CA GLN A 184 13.21 18.96 11.78
C GLN A 184 13.66 19.13 13.22
N ASN A 185 14.88 18.71 13.50
CA ASN A 185 15.65 19.04 14.70
C ASN A 185 17.00 19.63 14.29
N GLU A 186 17.94 19.78 15.23
CA GLU A 186 19.26 20.35 14.97
C GLU A 186 20.11 19.52 13.99
N GLU A 187 19.83 18.22 13.87
CA GLU A 187 20.67 17.27 13.12
C GLU A 187 20.04 16.79 11.80
N THR A 188 18.72 16.85 11.67
CA THR A 188 18.00 16.13 10.62
C THR A 188 16.71 16.84 10.21
N ILE A 189 16.44 16.79 8.92
CA ILE A 189 15.15 17.15 8.30
C ILE A 189 14.51 15.85 7.79
N ILE A 190 13.23 15.66 8.06
CA ILE A 190 12.44 14.52 7.61
C ILE A 190 11.15 15.01 6.95
N TYR A 191 10.99 14.64 5.69
CA TYR A 191 9.71 14.79 4.99
C TYR A 191 8.91 13.51 5.19
N SER A 192 7.70 13.61 5.71
CA SER A 192 6.89 12.44 6.03
C SER A 192 5.44 12.63 5.64
N TYR A 193 4.74 11.54 5.33
CA TYR A 193 3.35 11.60 4.87
C TYR A 193 2.43 10.59 5.56
N SER A 194 1.13 10.90 5.53
CA SER A 194 0.03 10.03 5.94
C SER A 194 -0.90 9.81 4.75
N VAL A 195 -1.34 8.57 4.53
CA VAL A 195 -2.35 8.26 3.52
C VAL A 195 -3.73 8.63 4.06
N ILE A 196 -4.51 9.38 3.28
CA ILE A 196 -5.92 9.65 3.63
C ILE A 196 -6.72 8.36 3.40
N THR A 197 -7.51 7.97 4.40
CA THR A 197 -8.42 6.83 4.31
C THR A 197 -9.86 7.30 4.45
N MET A 198 -10.77 6.62 3.75
CA MET A 198 -12.21 6.84 3.80
C MET A 198 -12.94 5.50 4.01
N GLU A 199 -14.25 5.54 4.23
CA GLU A 199 -15.07 4.34 4.27
C GLU A 199 -14.93 3.57 2.95
N SER A 200 -14.95 2.24 3.04
CA SER A 200 -15.01 1.40 1.86
C SER A 200 -16.31 1.65 1.08
N ASN A 201 -16.27 1.32 -0.20
CA ASN A 201 -17.46 1.21 -1.02
C ASN A 201 -18.03 -0.23 -0.93
N GLU A 202 -19.21 -0.43 -1.53
CA GLU A 202 -19.83 -1.76 -1.65
C GLU A 202 -18.88 -2.81 -2.28
N THR A 203 -17.93 -2.39 -3.12
CA THR A 203 -16.95 -3.27 -3.79
C THR A 203 -15.93 -3.87 -2.83
N PHE A 204 -15.54 -3.18 -1.77
CA PHE A 204 -14.48 -3.61 -0.83
C PHE A 204 -14.97 -3.88 0.60
N ASP A 205 -16.26 -3.70 0.87
CA ASP A 205 -16.84 -3.99 2.19
C ASP A 205 -16.61 -5.44 2.65
N TRP A 206 -16.55 -6.39 1.71
CA TRP A 206 -16.23 -7.79 2.01
C TRP A 206 -14.77 -8.01 2.42
N LEU A 207 -13.87 -7.05 2.18
CA LEU A 207 -12.45 -7.15 2.47
C LEU A 207 -12.09 -6.38 3.74
N HIS A 208 -12.40 -5.08 3.76
CA HIS A 208 -12.07 -4.18 4.86
C HIS A 208 -12.98 -2.95 4.85
N HIS A 209 -13.32 -2.44 6.02
CA HIS A 209 -14.22 -1.29 6.24
C HIS A 209 -13.64 0.08 5.83
N ARG A 210 -12.39 0.12 5.33
CA ARG A 210 -11.66 1.34 4.97
C ARG A 210 -10.84 1.08 3.74
N MET A 211 -10.67 2.13 2.94
CA MET A 211 -9.76 2.15 1.81
C MET A 211 -9.01 3.49 1.75
N PRO A 212 -7.83 3.54 1.09
CA PRO A 212 -7.20 4.80 0.75
C PRO A 212 -8.11 5.67 -0.13
N ALA A 213 -8.02 6.99 0.04
CA ALA A 213 -8.69 7.94 -0.85
C ALA A 213 -7.95 7.96 -2.20
N ILE A 214 -8.48 7.27 -3.20
CA ILE A 214 -7.87 7.15 -4.53
C ILE A 214 -8.22 8.37 -5.39
N LEU A 215 -7.23 8.87 -6.14
CA LEU A 215 -7.37 9.93 -7.13
C LEU A 215 -7.21 9.31 -8.53
N ASP A 216 -8.32 8.91 -9.16
CA ASP A 216 -8.28 8.13 -10.41
C ASP A 216 -8.36 8.97 -11.69
N ARG A 217 -8.63 10.28 -11.54
CA ARG A 217 -8.70 11.23 -12.67
C ARG A 217 -7.69 12.36 -12.49
N ASP A 218 -7.12 12.82 -13.60
CA ASP A 218 -6.16 13.93 -13.63
C ASP A 218 -6.71 15.19 -12.97
N GLU A 219 -7.99 15.52 -13.19
CA GLU A 219 -8.68 16.64 -12.52
C GLU A 219 -8.62 16.55 -10.99
N GLN A 220 -8.77 15.35 -10.42
CA GLN A 220 -8.69 15.18 -8.96
C GLN A 220 -7.26 15.35 -8.47
N ILE A 221 -6.28 14.83 -9.21
CA ILE A 221 -4.85 14.99 -8.88
C ILE A 221 -4.47 16.47 -8.94
N GLU A 222 -4.89 17.18 -10.00
CA GLU A 222 -4.68 18.62 -10.18
C GLU A 222 -5.32 19.42 -9.07
N ALA A 223 -6.62 19.24 -8.80
CA ALA A 223 -7.31 19.96 -7.74
C ALA A 223 -6.71 19.67 -6.36
N TRP A 224 -6.25 18.44 -6.12
CA TRP A 224 -5.61 18.07 -4.86
C TRP A 224 -4.22 18.72 -4.72
N LEU A 225 -3.43 18.82 -5.78
CA LEU A 225 -2.09 19.41 -5.75
C LEU A 225 -2.08 20.94 -5.89
N ASP A 226 -3.15 21.57 -6.38
CA ASP A 226 -3.26 23.02 -6.52
C ASP A 226 -3.54 23.70 -5.17
N ILE A 227 -2.49 23.85 -4.36
CA ILE A 227 -2.58 24.40 -3.01
C ILE A 227 -2.81 25.91 -2.97
N ASP A 228 -2.54 26.61 -4.08
CA ASP A 228 -2.62 28.07 -4.15
C ASP A 228 -4.02 28.53 -4.55
N ASN A 229 -4.72 27.77 -5.42
CA ASN A 229 -6.04 28.15 -5.93
C ASN A 229 -7.17 27.27 -5.36
N VAL A 230 -6.88 26.04 -4.92
CA VAL A 230 -7.91 25.14 -4.36
C VAL A 230 -7.81 25.09 -2.83
N LYS A 231 -8.81 25.73 -2.20
CA LYS A 231 -8.98 25.72 -0.74
C LYS A 231 -9.12 24.29 -0.21
N PRO A 232 -8.64 24.01 1.02
CA PRO A 232 -8.74 22.69 1.65
C PRO A 232 -10.10 22.00 1.55
N ASP A 233 -11.17 22.72 1.84
CA ASP A 233 -12.53 22.17 1.83
C ASP A 233 -12.99 21.75 0.44
N MET A 234 -12.62 22.52 -0.59
CA MET A 234 -12.88 22.18 -1.98
C MET A 234 -12.07 20.95 -2.39
N ALA A 235 -10.77 20.90 -2.04
CA ALA A 235 -9.91 19.76 -2.32
C ALA A 235 -10.44 18.46 -1.71
N LEU A 236 -10.92 18.49 -0.47
CA LEU A 236 -11.55 17.33 0.18
C LEU A 236 -12.83 16.87 -0.55
N GLY A 237 -13.57 17.77 -1.19
CA GLY A 237 -14.76 17.45 -1.99
C GLY A 237 -14.48 16.60 -3.24
N TYR A 238 -13.22 16.57 -3.71
CA TYR A 238 -12.79 15.68 -4.80
C TYR A 238 -12.51 14.25 -4.34
N LEU A 239 -12.35 14.03 -3.03
CA LEU A 239 -12.11 12.70 -2.47
C LEU A 239 -13.43 11.94 -2.37
N LYS A 240 -13.70 11.08 -3.36
CA LYS A 240 -14.91 10.25 -3.43
C LYS A 240 -14.52 8.77 -3.53
N PRO A 241 -15.34 7.84 -3.00
CA PRO A 241 -15.09 6.43 -3.17
C PRO A 241 -15.03 6.05 -4.65
N ILE A 242 -13.88 5.53 -5.09
CA ILE A 242 -13.71 4.98 -6.43
C ILE A 242 -14.48 3.67 -6.56
N LYS A 243 -14.98 3.30 -7.74
CA LYS A 243 -15.63 1.98 -7.97
C LYS A 243 -14.77 0.98 -8.73
N LEU A 244 -13.76 1.44 -9.45
CA LEU A 244 -13.00 0.62 -10.38
C LEU A 244 -11.56 0.40 -9.89
N LEU A 245 -11.34 -0.71 -9.20
CA LEU A 245 -10.02 -1.22 -8.84
C LEU A 245 -9.95 -2.70 -9.22
N SER A 246 -8.74 -3.18 -9.51
CA SER A 246 -8.47 -4.60 -9.71
C SER A 246 -7.81 -5.18 -8.46
N TRP A 247 -8.05 -6.47 -8.20
CA TRP A 247 -7.43 -7.16 -7.08
C TRP A 247 -7.25 -8.65 -7.35
N HIS A 248 -6.33 -9.27 -6.63
CA HIS A 248 -6.22 -10.72 -6.55
C HIS A 248 -5.60 -11.15 -5.21
N PRO A 249 -5.90 -12.38 -4.73
CA PRO A 249 -5.27 -12.88 -3.50
C PRO A 249 -3.78 -13.13 -3.75
N VAL A 250 -2.97 -12.92 -2.71
CA VAL A 250 -1.53 -13.17 -2.72
C VAL A 250 -1.11 -14.09 -1.57
N SER A 251 0.15 -14.54 -1.60
CA SER A 251 0.72 -15.37 -0.54
C SER A 251 0.84 -14.60 0.79
N THR A 252 0.78 -15.33 1.91
CA THR A 252 1.09 -14.79 3.25
C THR A 252 2.57 -14.38 3.41
N ALA A 253 3.41 -14.64 2.41
CA ALA A 253 4.79 -14.17 2.35
C ALA A 253 4.91 -12.65 2.55
N VAL A 254 3.88 -11.87 2.16
CA VAL A 254 3.80 -10.41 2.38
C VAL A 254 3.70 -10.00 3.85
N ASN A 255 3.23 -10.89 4.74
CA ASN A 255 3.06 -10.59 6.16
C ASN A 255 4.39 -10.26 6.85
N ASN A 256 5.51 -10.77 6.33
CA ASN A 256 6.84 -10.41 6.79
C ASN A 256 7.35 -9.24 5.95
N SER A 257 7.35 -8.03 6.52
CA SER A 257 7.81 -6.81 5.84
C SER A 257 9.28 -6.83 5.41
N ARG A 258 10.08 -7.80 5.88
CA ARG A 258 11.46 -8.01 5.42
C ARG A 258 11.52 -8.76 4.08
N ASN A 259 10.46 -9.47 3.70
CA ASN A 259 10.38 -10.07 2.38
C ASN A 259 10.01 -9.00 1.36
N LYS A 260 10.96 -8.62 0.50
CA LYS A 260 10.81 -7.57 -0.52
C LYS A 260 10.74 -8.13 -1.96
N SER A 261 10.56 -9.44 -2.12
CA SER A 261 10.63 -10.13 -3.42
C SER A 261 9.34 -10.05 -4.23
N THR A 262 9.42 -10.39 -5.51
CA THR A 262 8.27 -10.51 -6.43
C THR A 262 7.20 -11.48 -5.93
N ASP A 263 7.54 -12.44 -5.07
CA ASP A 263 6.59 -13.41 -4.54
C ASP A 263 5.48 -12.75 -3.71
N CYS A 264 5.72 -11.53 -3.21
CA CYS A 264 4.73 -10.77 -2.44
C CYS A 264 3.53 -10.32 -3.28
N ASN A 265 3.63 -10.25 -4.61
CA ASN A 265 2.55 -9.77 -5.48
C ASN A 265 1.99 -10.84 -6.43
N LYS A 266 2.54 -12.05 -6.44
CA LYS A 266 2.06 -13.12 -7.32
C LYS A 266 0.64 -13.52 -6.97
N LYS A 267 -0.22 -13.53 -7.99
CA LYS A 267 -1.57 -14.07 -7.87
C LYS A 267 -1.52 -15.53 -7.45
N ILE A 268 -2.21 -15.85 -6.37
CA ILE A 268 -2.48 -17.24 -6.00
C ILE A 268 -3.85 -17.67 -6.57
N MET A 269 -3.97 -18.93 -6.97
CA MET A 269 -5.29 -19.50 -7.21
C MET A 269 -5.98 -19.67 -5.86
N GLU A 270 -7.22 -19.18 -5.73
CA GLU A 270 -8.03 -19.54 -4.57
C GLU A 270 -8.20 -21.07 -4.60
N GLU A 271 -7.67 -21.75 -3.58
CA GLU A 271 -7.88 -23.18 -3.46
C GLU A 271 -9.39 -23.45 -3.39
N ASP A 272 -9.88 -24.12 -4.42
CA ASP A 272 -11.25 -24.57 -4.55
C ASP A 272 -11.63 -25.36 -3.29
N LYS A 273 -12.41 -24.74 -2.38
CA LYS A 273 -12.77 -25.30 -1.07
C LYS A 273 -13.49 -26.66 -1.20
N SER A 274 -14.00 -26.98 -2.39
CA SER A 274 -14.56 -28.27 -2.76
C SER A 274 -13.52 -29.41 -2.73
N LYS A 275 -12.29 -29.17 -3.20
CA LYS A 275 -11.23 -30.19 -3.33
C LYS A 275 -10.62 -30.60 -1.99
N LYS A 276 -10.58 -29.69 -1.00
CA LYS A 276 -10.12 -30.00 0.36
C LYS A 276 -11.06 -30.93 1.14
N LYS A 277 -12.38 -30.90 0.87
CA LYS A 277 -13.32 -31.85 1.48
C LYS A 277 -13.04 -33.27 1.00
N THR A 278 -12.74 -33.45 -0.29
CA THR A 278 -12.47 -34.75 -0.93
C THR A 278 -11.11 -35.33 -0.52
N GLN A 279 -10.06 -34.51 -0.41
CA GLN A 279 -8.76 -34.99 0.06
C GLN A 279 -8.75 -35.37 1.54
N LYS A 280 -9.43 -34.60 2.42
CA LYS A 280 -9.57 -34.97 3.84
C LYS A 280 -10.43 -36.22 4.06
N THR A 281 -11.43 -36.47 3.20
CA THR A 281 -12.22 -37.70 3.29
C THR A 281 -11.43 -38.92 2.83
N LEU A 282 -10.65 -38.81 1.74
CA LEU A 282 -9.78 -39.91 1.30
C LEU A 282 -8.67 -40.22 2.33
N GLN A 283 -7.97 -39.23 2.90
CA GLN A 283 -6.95 -39.47 3.92
C GLN A 283 -7.49 -40.08 5.23
N SER A 284 -8.73 -39.77 5.61
CA SER A 284 -9.38 -40.39 6.79
C SER A 284 -9.87 -41.83 6.54
N TRP A 285 -10.10 -42.21 5.28
CA TRP A 285 -10.42 -43.59 4.90
C TRP A 285 -9.18 -44.48 4.87
N PHE A 286 -8.04 -43.99 4.36
CA PHE A 286 -6.79 -44.75 4.34
C PHE A 286 -6.18 -44.97 5.73
N THR A 287 -6.34 -44.04 6.66
CA THR A 287 -5.83 -44.17 8.04
C THR A 287 -6.63 -45.12 8.92
N LYS A 288 -7.85 -45.52 8.52
CA LYS A 288 -8.70 -46.42 9.30
C LYS A 288 -8.46 -47.91 8.99
N ALA A 289 -7.72 -48.23 7.93
CA ALA A 289 -7.53 -49.60 7.46
C ALA A 289 -6.36 -50.37 8.13
N GLU A 290 -5.47 -49.70 8.87
CA GLU A 290 -4.25 -50.35 9.41
C GLU A 290 -4.31 -50.80 10.87
N LYS A 291 -5.41 -50.54 11.60
CA LYS A 291 -5.57 -51.04 12.99
C LYS A 291 -6.63 -52.13 13.08
N ARG A 292 -6.26 -53.35 12.70
CA ARG A 292 -6.81 -54.61 13.27
C ARG A 292 -6.03 -55.81 12.73
N LYS A 293 -5.04 -56.29 13.50
CA LYS A 293 -4.74 -57.72 13.64
C LYS A 293 -3.81 -58.03 14.82
N SER A 294 -4.05 -59.22 15.36
CA SER A 294 -3.43 -59.94 16.49
C SER A 294 -3.83 -59.47 17.89
N THR A 295 -4.11 -60.35 18.87
CA THR A 295 -4.84 -61.64 18.97
C THR A 295 -4.71 -61.97 20.45
N ASP A 296 -5.85 -62.25 21.06
CA ASP A 296 -6.04 -62.63 22.45
C ASP A 296 -5.64 -64.11 22.65
N THR A 297 -4.81 -64.38 23.66
CA THR A 297 -4.73 -65.69 24.33
C THR A 297 -4.41 -65.43 25.80
N GLY A 298 -5.42 -65.59 26.66
CA GLY A 298 -5.27 -65.55 28.11
C GLY A 298 -4.71 -66.84 28.70
N ASP A 299 -4.19 -66.75 29.93
CA ASP A 299 -4.45 -67.77 30.96
C ASP A 299 -4.19 -67.22 32.39
N SER A 300 -5.07 -67.67 33.28
CA SER A 300 -5.16 -67.76 34.75
C SER A 300 -4.14 -67.12 35.75
N ASP A 301 -4.74 -66.48 36.76
CA ASP A 301 -4.31 -66.31 38.18
C ASP A 301 -4.06 -67.67 38.90
N PRO A 302 -3.40 -67.83 40.10
CA PRO A 302 -3.39 -66.89 41.25
C PRO A 302 -2.16 -66.87 42.23
N LYS A 303 -2.09 -65.80 43.05
CA LYS A 303 -1.63 -65.71 44.49
C LYS A 303 -0.16 -65.98 44.95
N LYS A 304 0.17 -65.25 46.04
CA LYS A 304 1.30 -65.31 47.03
C LYS A 304 2.52 -64.46 46.67
N SER A 305 3.25 -63.77 47.55
CA SER A 305 3.24 -63.54 49.01
C SER A 305 4.30 -62.44 49.33
N LYS A 306 4.22 -61.87 50.55
CA LYS A 306 5.13 -60.92 51.22
C LYS A 306 6.64 -61.21 51.15
N LEU A 307 7.42 -60.17 51.55
CA LEU A 307 8.83 -60.06 52.02
C LEU A 307 9.71 -59.30 51.00
N GLU A 308 10.44 -58.23 51.30
CA GLU A 308 10.84 -57.47 52.52
C GLU A 308 10.78 -55.96 52.24
#